data_AF-A0A7V2RXF3-F1
#
_entry.id   AF-A0A7V2RXF3-F1
#
_cell.length_a   1.000
_cell.length_b   1.000
_cell.length_c   1.000
_cell.angle_alpha   90.00
_cell.angle_beta   90.00
_cell.angle_gamma   90.00
#
_symmetry.space_group_name_H-M   'P 1'
#
loop_
_entity.id
_entity.type
_entity.pdbx_description
1 polymer ?
#
loop_
_entity_poly.entity_id
_entity_poly.type
_entity_poly.pdbx_seq_one_letter_code
_entity_poly.pdbx_strand_id
1 'polypeptide(L)' 'MQRTVLEAKRLGVYSCHPETTLQDATCRMVARDVSALVVVDPHGYLRGI' A
#
# COMPACT_ATOMS: atom_id res chain seq x y z
N MET A 1 -14.30 19.88 -11.05
CA MET A 1 -14.87 18.51 -11.09
C MET A 1 -14.21 17.69 -9.99
N GLN A 2 -14.99 17.09 -9.09
CA GLN A 2 -14.51 16.25 -8.01
C GLN A 2 -14.34 14.82 -8.55
N ARG A 3 -13.10 14.33 -8.62
CA ARG A 3 -12.82 12.93 -9.00
C ARG A 3 -13.01 12.05 -7.78
N THR A 4 -13.62 10.88 -7.98
CA THR A 4 -13.66 9.85 -6.96
C THR A 4 -12.25 9.33 -6.69
N VAL A 5 -12.04 8.75 -5.50
CA VAL A 5 -10.75 8.13 -5.14
C VAL A 5 -10.37 7.04 -6.14
N LEU A 6 -11.35 6.29 -6.65
CA LEU A 6 -11.14 5.25 -7.66
C LEU A 6 -10.66 5.83 -9.00
N GLU A 7 -11.19 6.98 -9.41
CA GLU A 7 -10.75 7.67 -10.63
C GLU A 7 -9.35 8.30 -10.47
N ALA A 8 -8.99 8.71 -9.25
CA ALA A 8 -7.69 9.30 -8.96
C ALA A 8 -6.58 8.25 -8.79
N LYS A 9 -6.86 7.11 -8.14
CA LYS A 9 -5.91 6.01 -7.95
C LYS A 9 -5.99 5.02 -9.13
N ARG A 10 -5.23 5.31 -10.19
CA ARG A 10 -5.02 4.36 -11.31
C ARG A 10 -4.30 3.07 -10.89
N LEU A 11 -3.50 3.14 -9.83
CA LEU A 11 -2.73 2.04 -9.28
C LEU A 11 -3.45 1.57 -8.01
N GLY A 12 -3.88 0.30 -7.98
CA GLY A 12 -4.53 -0.30 -6.82
C GLY A 12 -3.73 -0.06 -5.53
N VAL A 13 -4.40 -0.20 -4.38
CA VAL A 13 -3.73 -0.08 -3.07
C VAL A 13 -3.03 -1.39 -2.76
N TYR A 14 -1.72 -1.35 -2.59
CA TYR A 14 -0.94 -2.48 -2.07
C TYR A 14 -0.63 -2.24 -0.60
N SER A 15 -0.72 -3.30 0.19
CA SER A 15 -0.52 -3.24 1.64
C SER A 15 0.51 -4.25 2.16
N CYS A 16 1.02 -3.98 3.35
CA CYS A 16 1.84 -4.87 4.15
C CYS A 16 1.41 -4.85 5.62
N HIS A 17 1.92 -5.79 6.41
CA HIS A 17 1.67 -5.89 7.85
C HIS A 17 2.79 -5.19 8.64
N PRO A 18 2.57 -4.65 9.86
CA PRO A 18 3.60 -3.97 10.65
C PRO A 18 4.90 -4.77 10.90
N GLU A 19 4.80 -6.10 10.85
CA GLU A 19 5.86 -7.07 11.08
C GLU A 19 6.59 -7.42 9.77
N THR A 20 6.14 -6.87 8.63
CA THR A 20 6.83 -7.01 7.35
C THR A 20 8.19 -6.34 7.44
N THR A 21 9.25 -7.07 7.09
CA THR A 21 10.60 -6.52 7.10
C THR A 21 10.74 -5.40 6.06
N LEU A 22 11.67 -4.48 6.27
CA LEU A 22 11.97 -3.43 5.29
C LEU A 22 12.41 -4.01 3.94
N GLN A 23 13.13 -5.14 3.95
CA GLN A 23 13.54 -5.84 2.74
C GLN A 23 12.33 -6.32 1.96
N ASP A 24 11.41 -7.05 2.61
CA ASP A 24 10.22 -7.58 1.95
C ASP A 24 9.30 -6.47 1.45
N ALA A 25 9.13 -5.40 2.23
CA ALA A 25 8.37 -4.23 1.81
C ALA A 25 8.98 -3.61 0.55
N THR A 26 10.31 -3.46 0.50
CA THR A 26 11.02 -2.91 -0.67
C THR A 26 10.89 -3.82 -1.88
N CYS A 27 11.08 -5.13 -1.72
CA CYS A 27 10.88 -6.10 -2.79
C CYS A 27 9.45 -6.05 -3.37
N ARG A 28 8.44 -5.90 -2.51
CA ARG A 28 7.04 -5.74 -2.95
C ARG A 28 6.82 -4.43 -3.70
N MET A 29 7.38 -3.32 -3.23
CA MET A 29 7.29 -2.02 -3.92
C MET A 29 7.87 -2.08 -5.33
N VAL A 30 9.06 -2.66 -5.48
CA VAL A 30 9.72 -2.86 -6.78
C VAL A 30 8.89 -3.77 -7.69
N ALA A 31 8.43 -4.93 -7.18
CA ALA A 31 7.68 -5.89 -7.97
C ALA A 31 6.31 -5.36 -8.46
N ARG A 32 5.73 -4.40 -7.74
CA ARG A 32 4.44 -3.78 -8.07
C ARG A 32 4.55 -2.45 -8.80
N ASP A 33 5.78 -1.95 -9.00
CA ASP A 33 6.08 -0.63 -9.54
C ASP A 33 5.32 0.49 -8.78
N VAL A 34 5.44 0.48 -7.45
CA VAL A 34 4.85 1.50 -6.57
C VAL A 34 5.87 2.06 -5.60
N SER A 35 5.67 3.32 -5.21
CA SER A 35 6.56 4.04 -4.29
C SER A 35 6.19 3.92 -2.81
N ALA A 36 5.06 3.27 -2.50
CA ALA A 36 4.59 3.13 -1.13
C ALA A 36 3.68 1.90 -0.96
N LEU A 37 3.66 1.38 0.27
CA LEU A 37 2.71 0.36 0.72
C LEU A 37 1.88 0.92 1.88
N VAL A 38 0.62 0.56 1.94
CA VAL A 38 -0.22 0.86 3.10
C VAL A 38 0.03 -0.17 4.19
N VAL A 39 0.36 0.25 5.41
CA VAL A 39 0.50 -0.66 6.54
C VAL A 39 -0.90 -0.93 7.13
N VAL A 40 -1.29 -2.20 7.22
CA VAL A 40 -2.58 -2.64 7.78
C VAL A 40 -2.39 -3.60 8.94
N ASP A 41 -3.26 -3.51 9.94
CA ASP A 41 -3.30 -4.44 11.07
C ASP A 41 -3.91 -5.81 10.69
N PRO A 42 -3.95 -6.80 11.61
CA PRO A 42 -4.54 -8.12 11.33
C PRO A 42 -6.03 -8.11 10.99
N HIS A 43 -6.75 -7.05 11.33
CA HIS A 43 -8.17 -6.87 11.04
C HIS A 43 -8.40 -6.10 9.73
N GLY A 44 -7.32 -5.68 9.06
CA GLY A 44 -7.35 -4.93 7.80
C GLY A 44 -7.51 -3.42 7.96
N TYR A 45 -7.37 -2.87 9.17
CA TYR A 45 -7.44 -1.43 9.38
C TYR A 45 -6.11 -0.74 9.10
N LEU A 46 -6.19 0.49 8.59
CA LEU A 46 -5.05 1.34 8.28
C LEU A 46 -4.26 1.67 9.56
N ARG A 47 -2.96 1.38 9.54
CA ARG A 47 -2.01 1.69 10.60
C ARG A 47 -0.98 2.75 10.17
N GLY A 48 -0.69 2.86 8.87
CA GLY A 48 0.25 3.85 8.34
C GLY A 48 0.53 3.73 6.84
N ILE A 49 1.52 4.49 6.38
CA ILE A 49 2.11 4.47 5.03
C ILE A 49 3.63 4.42 5.14
#